data_AF-U3TYM4-F1
#
_entry.id   AF-U3TYM4-F1
#
_cell.length_a   1.000
_cell.length_b   1.000
_cell.length_c   1.000
_cell.angle_alpha   90.00
_cell.angle_beta   90.00
_cell.angle_gamma   90.00
#
_symmetry.space_group_name_H-M   'P 1'
#
loop_
_entity.id
_entity.type
_entity.pdbx_description
1 polymer ?
#
loop_
_entity_poly.entity_id
_entity_poly.type
_entity_poly.pdbx_seq_one_letter_code
_entity_poly.pdbx_strand_id
1 'polypeptide(L)'
;MLKVQEPALWQLLNRELQHKLAEGVPAEQALGDMRGWLIDLVNQRMACASDAAIINYIRVSVQDTQRCFRFLYPQVSGGVNLQQVLSPELNQRDGEALEALLQNSTGDELAVDQPQAQRDLQRVVEITVWQVGR
;
A
#
# COMPACT_ATOMS: atom_id res chain seq x y z
N MET A 1 -12.27 -11.48 0.29
CA MET A 1 -12.73 -10.09 0.51
C MET A 1 -12.65 -9.28 -0.80
N LEU A 2 -11.49 -9.17 -1.45
CA LEU A 2 -11.36 -8.50 -2.77
C LEU A 2 -12.35 -9.01 -3.83
N LYS A 3 -12.60 -10.33 -3.89
CA LYS A 3 -13.62 -10.95 -4.77
C LYS A 3 -15.01 -10.30 -4.69
N VAL A 4 -15.40 -9.82 -3.51
CA VAL A 4 -16.73 -9.23 -3.27
C VAL A 4 -16.73 -7.74 -3.59
N GLN A 5 -15.65 -7.04 -3.22
CA GLN A 5 -15.57 -5.57 -3.34
C GLN A 5 -15.17 -5.13 -4.74
N GLU A 6 -14.26 -5.87 -5.38
CA GLU A 6 -13.68 -5.56 -6.69
C GLU A 6 -13.71 -6.80 -7.59
N PRO A 7 -14.90 -7.28 -7.99
CA PRO A 7 -15.04 -8.55 -8.70
C PRO A 7 -14.30 -8.57 -10.04
N ALA A 8 -14.26 -7.44 -10.76
CA ALA A 8 -13.54 -7.32 -12.02
C ALA A 8 -12.02 -7.41 -11.83
N LEU A 9 -11.47 -6.68 -10.86
CA LEU A 9 -10.05 -6.74 -10.51
C LEU A 9 -9.67 -8.13 -10.02
N TRP A 10 -10.50 -8.76 -9.18
CA TRP A 10 -10.29 -10.14 -8.73
C TRP A 10 -10.20 -11.13 -9.89
N GLN A 11 -11.09 -11.03 -10.88
CA GLN A 11 -11.05 -11.89 -12.06
C GLN A 11 -9.77 -11.68 -12.87
N LEU A 12 -9.33 -10.43 -13.03
CA LEU A 12 -8.11 -10.09 -13.75
C LEU A 12 -6.86 -10.64 -13.04
N LEU A 13 -6.74 -10.42 -11.73
CA LEU A 13 -5.64 -10.95 -10.91
C LEU A 13 -5.61 -12.48 -10.93
N ASN A 14 -6.78 -13.13 -10.79
CA ASN A 14 -6.83 -14.58 -10.80
C ASN A 14 -6.44 -15.15 -12.17
N ARG A 15 -6.83 -14.50 -13.27
CA ARG A 15 -6.41 -14.91 -14.62
C ARG A 15 -4.89 -14.78 -14.78
N GLU A 16 -4.32 -13.67 -14.35
CA GLU A 16 -2.87 -13.44 -14.42
C GLU A 16 -2.10 -14.45 -13.56
N LEU A 17 -2.57 -14.73 -12.34
CA LEU A 17 -1.98 -15.74 -11.48
C LEU A 17 -1.95 -17.10 -12.18
N GLN A 18 -3.07 -17.54 -12.75
CA GLN A 18 -3.13 -18.82 -13.47
C GLN A 18 -2.17 -18.84 -14.67
N HIS A 19 -2.05 -17.74 -15.40
CA HIS A 19 -1.11 -17.61 -16.50
C HIS A 19 0.34 -17.79 -16.02
N LYS A 20 0.77 -17.03 -15.02
CA LYS A 20 2.13 -17.11 -14.45
C LYS A 20 2.45 -18.49 -13.89
N LEU A 21 1.49 -19.12 -13.21
CA LEU A 21 1.68 -20.49 -12.70
C LEU A 21 1.84 -21.51 -13.83
N ALA A 22 1.08 -21.37 -14.92
CA ALA A 22 1.21 -22.23 -16.09
C ALA A 22 2.56 -22.07 -16.80
N GLU A 23 3.17 -20.88 -16.72
CA GLU A 23 4.53 -20.60 -17.21
C GLU A 23 5.63 -21.10 -16.26
N GLY A 24 5.27 -21.69 -15.12
CA GLY A 24 6.22 -22.23 -14.13
C GLY A 24 6.80 -21.17 -13.18
N VAL A 25 6.23 -19.96 -13.14
CA VAL A 25 6.61 -18.94 -12.16
C VAL A 25 6.24 -19.44 -10.75
N PRO A 26 7.15 -19.39 -9.76
CA PRO A 26 6.82 -19.75 -8.38
C PRO A 26 5.65 -18.94 -7.82
N ALA A 27 4.78 -19.57 -7.06
CA ALA A 27 3.55 -18.94 -6.57
C ALA A 27 3.81 -17.67 -5.75
N GLU A 28 4.82 -17.67 -4.89
CA GLU A 28 5.19 -16.49 -4.08
C GLU A 28 5.65 -15.32 -4.96
N GLN A 29 6.42 -15.62 -6.01
CA GLN A 29 6.84 -14.61 -6.98
C GLN A 29 5.65 -14.05 -7.75
N ALA A 30 4.76 -14.91 -8.26
CA ALA A 30 3.56 -14.48 -8.96
C ALA A 30 2.65 -13.59 -8.08
N LEU A 31 2.49 -13.95 -6.81
CA LEU A 31 1.76 -13.15 -5.81
C LEU A 31 2.40 -11.78 -5.57
N GLY A 32 3.72 -11.72 -5.49
CA GLY A 32 4.45 -10.46 -5.33
C GLY A 32 4.31 -9.52 -6.53
N ASP A 33 4.32 -10.06 -7.76
CA ASP A 33 4.13 -9.26 -8.98
C ASP A 33 2.75 -8.60 -9.01
N MET A 34 1.71 -9.34 -8.59
CA MET A 34 0.34 -8.86 -8.55
C MET A 34 0.08 -7.82 -7.46
N ARG A 35 0.90 -7.78 -6.39
CA ARG A 35 0.72 -6.81 -5.31
C ARG A 35 0.88 -5.36 -5.81
N GLY A 36 1.76 -5.13 -6.77
CA GLY A 36 1.92 -3.81 -7.41
C GLY A 36 0.66 -3.34 -8.16
N TRP A 37 -0.19 -4.25 -8.60
CA TRP A 37 -1.42 -3.92 -9.35
C TRP A 37 -2.54 -3.43 -8.44
N LEU A 38 -2.39 -3.62 -7.12
CA LEU A 38 -3.33 -3.12 -6.14
C LEU A 38 -3.09 -1.65 -5.79
N ILE A 39 -2.03 -1.00 -6.30
CA ILE A 39 -1.65 0.34 -5.85
C ILE A 39 -2.72 1.39 -6.14
N ASP A 40 -3.37 1.32 -7.30
CA ASP A 40 -4.44 2.27 -7.64
C ASP A 40 -5.65 2.07 -6.75
N LEU A 41 -5.99 0.81 -6.44
CA LEU A 41 -7.03 0.49 -5.47
C LEU A 41 -6.65 1.01 -4.08
N VAL A 42 -5.42 0.80 -3.63
CA VAL A 42 -4.92 1.31 -2.34
C VAL A 42 -5.07 2.82 -2.27
N ASN A 43 -4.68 3.54 -3.32
CA ASN A 43 -4.80 5.00 -3.40
C ASN A 43 -6.25 5.47 -3.28
N GLN A 44 -7.18 4.82 -3.98
CA GLN A 44 -8.60 5.11 -3.85
C GLN A 44 -9.11 4.83 -2.43
N ARG A 45 -8.65 3.72 -1.83
CA ARG A 45 -9.09 3.26 -0.51
C ARG A 45 -8.54 4.13 0.62
N MET A 46 -7.40 4.78 0.44
CA MET A 46 -6.87 5.72 1.45
C MET A 46 -7.83 6.88 1.74
N ALA A 47 -8.57 7.38 0.75
CA ALA A 47 -9.53 8.48 0.95
C ALA A 47 -10.77 8.07 1.78
N CYS A 48 -11.07 6.77 1.82
CA CYS A 48 -12.20 6.19 2.55
C CYS A 48 -11.81 5.52 3.87
N ALA A 49 -10.50 5.37 4.14
CA ALA A 49 -9.98 4.65 5.28
C ALA A 49 -9.92 5.50 6.54
N SER A 50 -10.13 4.90 7.72
CA SER A 50 -9.86 5.60 8.98
C SER A 50 -8.38 5.93 9.16
N ASP A 51 -8.09 7.01 9.90
CA ASP A 51 -6.71 7.40 10.24
C ASP A 51 -5.89 6.25 10.83
N ALA A 52 -6.52 5.42 11.68
CA ALA A 52 -5.86 4.27 12.30
C ALA A 52 -5.40 3.24 11.25
N ALA A 53 -6.23 2.97 10.24
CA ALA A 53 -5.89 2.04 9.17
C ALA A 53 -4.79 2.60 8.26
N ILE A 54 -4.86 3.89 7.92
CA ILE A 54 -3.85 4.58 7.12
C ILE A 54 -2.50 4.59 7.86
N ILE A 55 -2.49 5.01 9.12
CA ILE A 55 -1.27 5.08 9.95
C ILE A 55 -0.64 3.68 10.09
N ASN A 56 -1.44 2.63 10.27
CA ASN A 56 -0.91 1.27 10.34
C ASN A 56 -0.23 0.86 9.03
N TYR A 57 -0.89 1.07 7.89
CA TYR A 57 -0.34 0.74 6.58
C TYR A 57 0.95 1.50 6.27
N ILE A 58 0.95 2.83 6.47
CA ILE A 58 2.15 3.65 6.25
C ILE A 58 3.28 3.27 7.21
N ARG A 59 2.98 2.98 8.48
CA ARG A 59 3.99 2.56 9.46
C ARG A 59 4.69 1.27 9.06
N VAL A 60 3.98 0.32 8.44
CA VAL A 60 4.60 -0.91 7.92
C VAL A 60 5.41 -0.61 6.66
N SER A 61 4.87 0.21 5.76
CA SER A 61 5.52 0.64 4.51
C SER A 61 6.90 1.29 4.71
N VAL A 62 7.06 2.08 5.78
CA VAL A 62 8.29 2.85 6.06
C VAL A 62 9.33 2.10 6.91
N GLN A 63 9.05 0.88 7.35
CA GLN A 63 10.01 0.11 8.15
C GLN A 63 11.27 -0.30 7.37
N ASP A 64 11.15 -0.51 6.06
CA ASP A 64 12.31 -0.59 5.16
C ASP A 64 12.54 0.78 4.52
N THR A 65 13.31 1.63 5.19
CA THR A 65 13.56 3.02 4.76
C THR A 65 14.28 3.14 3.42
N GLN A 66 14.97 2.09 2.96
CA GLN A 66 15.64 2.09 1.66
C GLN A 66 14.67 1.78 0.52
N ARG A 67 13.59 1.05 0.79
CA ARG A 67 12.66 0.54 -0.23
C ARG A 67 11.25 1.07 -0.09
N CYS A 68 10.95 1.84 0.95
CA CYS A 68 9.65 2.45 1.22
C CYS A 68 9.11 3.28 0.03
N PHE A 69 9.98 3.96 -0.72
CA PHE A 69 9.54 4.71 -1.89
C PHE A 69 9.02 3.80 -3.00
N ARG A 70 9.69 2.67 -3.25
CA ARG A 70 9.24 1.68 -4.24
C ARG A 70 8.00 0.93 -3.77
N PHE A 71 7.80 0.85 -2.46
CA PHE A 71 6.63 0.28 -1.83
C PHE A 71 5.38 1.17 -2.04
N LEU A 72 5.50 2.46 -1.75
CA LEU A 72 4.39 3.42 -1.85
C LEU A 72 4.14 3.90 -3.28
N TYR A 73 5.19 3.89 -4.12
CA TYR A 73 5.14 4.40 -5.48
C TYR A 73 5.82 3.44 -6.48
N PRO A 74 5.33 2.20 -6.62
CA PRO A 74 5.92 1.19 -7.52
C PRO A 74 5.99 1.65 -8.98
N GLN A 75 5.13 2.59 -9.38
CA GLN A 75 5.08 3.19 -10.71
C GLN A 75 6.15 4.27 -11.00
N VAL A 76 6.85 4.77 -9.98
CA VAL A 76 7.81 5.89 -10.13
C VAL A 76 9.27 5.41 -10.19
N SER A 77 9.54 4.14 -9.89
CA SER A 77 10.88 3.55 -10.01
C SER A 77 10.78 2.03 -10.09
N GLY A 78 10.66 1.50 -11.31
CA GLY A 78 10.76 0.08 -11.65
C GLY A 78 10.32 -0.85 -10.52
N GLY A 79 9.01 -0.96 -10.32
CA GLY A 79 8.39 -1.68 -9.20
C GLY A 79 9.12 -2.97 -8.86
N VAL A 80 9.44 -3.14 -7.57
CA VAL A 80 10.13 -4.34 -7.07
C VAL A 80 9.11 -5.33 -6.54
N ASN A 81 9.34 -6.61 -6.80
CA ASN A 81 8.56 -7.67 -6.20
C ASN A 81 8.87 -7.75 -4.70
N LEU A 82 7.94 -7.31 -3.87
CA LEU A 82 8.11 -7.23 -2.41
C LEU A 82 8.38 -8.59 -1.76
N GLN A 83 7.80 -9.66 -2.31
CA GLN A 83 8.06 -11.02 -1.86
C GLN A 83 9.54 -11.42 -2.02
N GLN A 84 10.25 -10.80 -2.96
CA GLN A 84 11.66 -11.09 -3.21
C GLN A 84 12.63 -10.19 -2.43
N VAL A 85 12.18 -9.00 -1.98
CA VAL A 85 13.08 -7.99 -1.40
C VAL A 85 12.89 -7.74 0.08
N LEU A 86 11.70 -7.98 0.63
CA LEU A 86 11.43 -7.82 2.06
C LEU A 86 11.75 -9.11 2.82
N SER A 87 12.05 -8.99 4.11
CA SER A 87 12.11 -10.17 4.98
C SER A 87 10.73 -10.84 5.04
N PRO A 88 10.66 -12.16 5.28
CA PRO A 88 9.38 -12.87 5.39
C PRO A 88 8.42 -12.23 6.41
N GLU A 89 8.95 -11.80 7.55
CA GLU A 89 8.19 -11.15 8.62
C GLU A 89 7.61 -9.80 8.16
N LEU A 90 8.40 -8.99 7.45
CA LEU A 90 7.93 -7.71 6.94
C LEU A 90 6.93 -7.88 5.80
N ASN A 91 7.13 -8.89 4.93
CA ASN A 91 6.17 -9.27 3.88
C ASN A 91 4.81 -9.69 4.44
N GLN A 92 4.80 -10.43 5.55
CA GLN A 92 3.59 -10.85 6.24
C GLN A 92 2.85 -9.64 6.84
N ARG A 93 3.56 -8.85 7.65
CA ARG A 93 2.99 -7.66 8.30
C ARG A 93 2.46 -6.66 7.29
N ASP A 94 3.13 -6.56 6.16
CA ASP A 94 2.67 -5.75 5.05
C ASP A 94 1.35 -6.25 4.46
N GLY A 95 1.25 -7.56 4.20
CA GLY A 95 0.01 -8.17 3.72
C GLY A 95 -1.16 -7.96 4.69
N GLU A 96 -0.92 -8.11 5.98
CA GLU A 96 -1.92 -7.87 7.04
C GLU A 96 -2.35 -6.40 7.10
N ALA A 97 -1.40 -5.46 6.96
CA ALA A 97 -1.71 -4.04 6.97
C ALA A 97 -2.50 -3.61 5.72
N LEU A 98 -2.16 -4.14 4.55
CA LEU A 98 -2.91 -3.94 3.31
C LEU A 98 -4.33 -4.48 3.42
N GLU A 99 -4.49 -5.71 3.94
CA GLU A 99 -5.81 -6.29 4.15
C GLU A 99 -6.66 -5.45 5.11
N ALA A 100 -6.08 -5.03 6.24
CA ALA A 100 -6.75 -4.17 7.20
C ALA A 100 -7.17 -2.83 6.58
N LEU A 101 -6.31 -2.21 5.76
CA LEU A 101 -6.64 -0.98 5.04
C LEU A 101 -7.87 -1.18 4.14
N LEU A 102 -7.85 -2.22 3.29
CA LEU A 102 -8.95 -2.52 2.37
C LEU A 102 -10.25 -2.82 3.13
N GLN A 103 -10.18 -3.51 4.28
CA GLN A 103 -11.36 -3.85 5.07
C GLN A 103 -12.02 -2.62 5.71
N ASN A 104 -11.23 -1.59 6.01
CA ASN A 104 -11.68 -0.39 6.71
C ASN A 104 -11.92 0.80 5.76
N SER A 105 -12.07 0.56 4.46
CA SER A 105 -12.17 1.61 3.42
C SER A 105 -13.29 1.36 2.39
N THR A 106 -14.33 0.63 2.77
CA THR A 106 -15.49 0.34 1.89
C THR A 106 -16.57 1.41 1.89
N GLY A 107 -16.43 2.44 2.74
CA GLY A 107 -17.40 3.52 2.89
C GLY A 107 -17.15 4.72 1.97
N ASP A 108 -17.93 5.77 2.16
CA ASP A 108 -17.75 7.04 1.47
C ASP A 108 -16.41 7.70 1.86
N GLU A 109 -15.95 8.60 1.00
CA GLU A 109 -14.79 9.43 1.28
C GLU A 109 -14.99 10.22 2.57
N LEU A 110 -13.97 10.22 3.44
CA LEU A 110 -14.04 10.93 4.70
C LEU A 110 -13.89 12.43 4.47
N ALA A 111 -14.76 13.22 5.10
CA ALA A 111 -14.66 14.67 5.04
C ALA A 111 -13.36 15.14 5.71
N VAL A 112 -12.52 15.85 4.96
CA VAL A 112 -11.26 16.39 5.46
C VAL A 112 -11.52 17.67 6.27
N ASP A 113 -11.09 17.70 7.53
CA ASP A 113 -10.99 18.95 8.31
C ASP A 113 -9.79 19.76 7.80
N GLN A 114 -10.04 20.57 6.77
CA GLN A 114 -9.03 21.38 6.09
C GLN A 114 -8.26 22.30 7.06
N PRO A 115 -8.91 23.03 8.00
CA PRO A 115 -8.20 23.79 9.02
C PRO A 115 -7.25 22.95 9.88
N GLN A 116 -7.69 21.77 10.33
CA GLN A 116 -6.85 20.89 11.14
C GLN A 116 -5.68 20.32 10.33
N ALA A 117 -5.93 19.88 9.10
CA ALA A 117 -4.91 19.37 8.19
C ALA A 117 -3.81 20.41 7.91
N GLN A 118 -4.18 21.68 7.71
CA GLN A 118 -3.21 22.77 7.56
C GLN A 118 -2.36 22.99 8.81
N ARG A 119 -2.97 22.97 10.00
CA ARG A 119 -2.24 23.11 11.27
C ARG A 119 -1.23 21.98 11.47
N ASP A 120 -1.63 20.75 11.19
CA ASP A 120 -0.76 19.59 11.34
C ASP A 120 0.38 19.60 10.32
N LEU A 121 0.10 19.99 9.06
CA LEU A 121 1.14 20.16 8.03
C LEU A 121 2.15 21.25 8.42
N GLN A 122 1.70 22.41 8.89
CA GLN A 122 2.58 23.50 9.34
C GLN A 122 3.51 23.03 10.46
N ARG A 123 2.98 22.31 11.46
CA ARG A 123 3.78 21.75 12.55
C ARG A 123 4.88 20.80 12.05
N VAL A 124 4.56 19.92 11.09
CA VAL A 124 5.54 18.98 10.53
C VAL A 124 6.62 19.72 9.72
N VAL A 125 6.22 20.72 8.92
CA VAL A 125 7.16 21.55 8.15
C VAL A 125 8.12 22.29 9.08
N GLU A 126 7.62 22.90 10.15
CA GLU A 126 8.45 23.59 11.14
C GLU A 126 9.51 22.68 11.77
N ILE A 127 9.11 21.46 12.16
CA ILE A 127 10.05 20.45 12.72
C ILE A 127 11.10 20.05 11.69
N THR A 128 10.68 19.82 10.44
CA THR A 128 11.55 19.30 9.38
C THR A 128 12.54 20.38 8.90
N VAL A 129 12.09 21.63 8.74
CA VAL A 129 12.95 22.78 8.42
C VAL A 129 13.99 22.99 9.52
N TRP A 130 13.62 22.84 10.79
CA TRP A 130 14.57 22.90 11.92
C TRP A 130 15.59 21.76 11.95
N GLN A 131 15.28 20.60 11.39
CA GLN A 131 16.19 19.45 11.33
C GLN A 131 17.13 19.50 10.12
N VAL A 132 16.67 20.02 8.97
CA VAL A 132 17.47 20.14 7.74
C VAL A 132 18.36 21.38 7.73
N GLY A 133 18.01 22.43 8.47
CA GLY A 133 18.83 23.63 8.65
C GLY A 133 20.06 23.47 9.56
N ARG A 134 20.44 22.24 9.92
CA ARG A 134 21.60 21.89 10.75
C ARG A 134 22.62 21.07 9.99
#